data_AF-A0A3D4USL0-F1
#
_entry.id   AF-A0A3D4USL0-F1
#
_cell.length_a   1.000
_cell.length_b   1.000
_cell.length_c   1.000
_cell.angle_alpha   90.00
_cell.angle_beta   90.00
_cell.angle_gamma   90.00
#
_symmetry.space_group_name_H-M   'P 1'
#
loop_
_entity.id
_entity.type
_entity.pdbx_description
1 polymer ?
#
loop_
_entity_poly.entity_id
_entity_poly.type
_entity_poly.pdbx_seq_one_letter_code
_entity_poly.pdbx_strand_id
1 'polypeptide(L)'
;MLARVFCASTVGVDARIIDVETHHTNGMPKFFLVGLPDRAVSESRDRVEAAIRNTGSYYPLGRLTVNLAPADLPKEGNAFDLPIAIGLLRMSGQIYTEKLEET
;
A
#
# COMPACT_ATOMS: atom_id res chain seq x y z
N MET A 1 -7.54 -4.33 11.22
CA MET A 1 -7.85 -5.23 10.08
C MET A 1 -6.65 -5.22 9.12
N LEU A 2 -6.34 -6.33 8.44
CA LEU A 2 -5.16 -6.50 7.57
C LEU A 2 -5.60 -6.86 6.15
N ALA A 3 -4.94 -6.30 5.13
CA ALA A 3 -4.98 -6.83 3.76
C ALA A 3 -3.58 -6.89 3.18
N ARG A 4 -3.30 -7.91 2.37
CA ARG A 4 -2.04 -8.10 1.64
C ARG A 4 -2.31 -8.07 0.15
N VAL A 5 -1.44 -7.38 -0.59
CA VAL A 5 -1.44 -7.29 -2.04
C VAL A 5 -0.01 -7.46 -2.53
N PHE A 6 0.20 -8.21 -3.60
CA PHE A 6 1.51 -8.35 -4.20
C PHE A 6 1.78 -7.26 -5.23
N CYS A 7 3.04 -6.85 -5.33
CA CYS A 7 3.52 -6.08 -6.46
C CYS A 7 4.96 -6.50 -6.81
N ALA A 8 5.54 -5.85 -7.81
CA ALA A 8 6.92 -6.06 -8.19
C ALA A 8 7.69 -4.74 -8.19
N SER A 9 8.95 -4.78 -7.77
CA SER A 9 9.90 -3.68 -7.84
C SER A 9 11.18 -4.15 -8.49
N THR A 10 11.84 -3.26 -9.21
CA THR A 10 13.18 -3.53 -9.75
C THR A 10 14.23 -3.26 -8.69
N VAL A 11 15.19 -4.18 -8.55
CA VAL A 11 16.41 -3.99 -7.75
C VAL A 11 17.59 -4.24 -8.67
N GLY A 12 18.21 -3.16 -9.15
CA GLY A 12 19.16 -3.24 -10.26
C GLY A 12 18.46 -3.72 -11.53
N VAL A 13 18.85 -4.88 -12.05
CA VAL A 13 18.26 -5.51 -13.25
C VAL A 13 17.21 -6.58 -12.93
N ASP A 14 17.08 -6.96 -11.66
CA ASP A 14 16.17 -8.03 -11.23
C ASP A 14 14.80 -7.47 -10.86
N ALA A 15 13.74 -8.20 -11.21
CA ALA A 15 12.42 -7.98 -10.64
C ALA A 15 12.27 -8.77 -9.34
N ARG A 16 11.78 -8.11 -8.29
CA ARG A 16 11.52 -8.70 -6.98
C ARG A 16 10.06 -8.51 -6.62
N ILE A 17 9.42 -9.59 -6.16
CA ILE A 17 8.08 -9.52 -5.58
C ILE A 17 8.17 -8.80 -4.24
N ILE A 18 7.24 -7.87 -4.04
CA ILE A 18 7.08 -7.09 -2.82
C ILE A 18 5.69 -7.35 -2.27
N ASP A 19 5.61 -7.68 -0.99
CA ASP A 19 4.35 -7.79 -0.26
C ASP A 19 3.99 -6.40 0.27
N VAL A 20 2.82 -5.90 -0.16
CA VAL A 20 2.23 -4.66 0.32
C VAL A 20 1.15 -4.99 1.33
N GLU A 21 1.48 -4.86 2.60
CA GLU A 21 0.58 -5.13 3.70
C GLU A 21 0.00 -3.84 4.25
N THR A 22 -1.32 -3.78 4.32
CA THR A 22 -2.05 -2.60 4.82
C THR A 22 -2.80 -2.97 6.07
N HIS A 23 -2.56 -2.21 7.13
CA HIS A 23 -3.10 -2.48 8.45
C HIS A 23 -3.78 -1.23 9.02
N HIS A 24 -4.94 -1.43 9.62
CA HIS A 24 -5.67 -0.38 10.35
C HIS A 24 -5.81 -0.72 11.83
N THR A 25 -5.56 0.30 12.63
CA THR A 25 -5.85 0.35 14.06
C THR A 25 -6.63 1.62 14.41
N ASN A 26 -7.43 1.54 15.47
CA ASN A 26 -8.14 2.69 16.02
C ASN A 26 -7.16 3.69 16.65
N GLY A 27 -7.51 4.97 16.63
CA GLY A 27 -6.73 6.03 17.27
C GLY A 27 -6.63 7.30 16.42
N MET A 28 -5.71 8.19 16.79
CA MET A 28 -5.47 9.43 16.05
C MET A 28 -5.06 9.13 14.60
N PRO A 29 -5.58 9.90 13.62
CA PRO A 29 -5.19 9.77 12.23
C PRO A 29 -3.67 9.86 12.05
N LYS A 30 -3.07 8.79 11.54
CA LYS A 30 -1.64 8.76 11.22
C LYS A 30 -1.37 7.71 10.15
N PHE A 31 -0.52 8.06 9.19
CA PHE A 31 -0.08 7.17 8.13
C PHE A 31 1.40 6.80 8.35
N PHE A 32 1.71 5.51 8.30
CA PHE A 32 3.07 4.99 8.35
C PHE A 32 3.35 4.21 7.08
N LEU A 33 4.49 4.49 6.45
CA LEU A 33 5.02 3.74 5.34
C LEU A 33 6.41 3.23 5.73
N VAL A 34 6.58 1.90 5.73
CA VAL A 34 7.79 1.25 6.21
C VAL A 34 8.25 0.17 5.22
N GLY A 35 9.53 -0.18 5.26
CA GLY A 35 10.14 -1.12 4.31
C GLY A 35 11.09 -0.46 3.31
N LEU A 36 11.86 0.54 3.77
CA LEU A 36 12.86 1.29 2.99
C LEU A 36 12.31 1.99 1.72
N PRO A 37 11.25 2.81 1.85
CA PRO A 37 10.72 3.59 0.72
C PRO A 37 11.66 4.74 0.36
N ASP A 38 11.81 5.00 -0.93
CA ASP A 38 12.39 6.24 -1.43
C ASP A 38 11.41 7.42 -1.28
N ARG A 39 11.79 8.57 -1.84
CA ARG A 39 10.94 9.75 -1.85
C ARG A 39 9.66 9.56 -2.68
N ALA A 40 9.75 8.96 -3.87
CA ALA A 40 8.61 8.80 -4.77
C ALA A 40 7.53 7.88 -4.16
N VAL A 41 7.97 6.82 -3.48
CA VAL A 41 7.13 5.89 -2.71
C VAL A 41 6.56 6.58 -1.47
N SER A 42 7.32 7.43 -0.79
CA SER A 42 6.81 8.21 0.34
C SER A 42 5.69 9.18 -0.06
N GLU A 43 5.78 9.75 -1.27
CA GLU A 43 4.74 10.60 -1.86
C GLU A 43 3.49 9.83 -2.31
N SER A 44 3.53 8.48 -2.34
CA SER A 44 2.37 7.65 -2.66
C SER A 44 1.17 7.91 -1.75
N ARG A 45 1.38 8.30 -0.49
CA ARG A 45 0.30 8.65 0.44
C ARG A 45 -0.66 9.66 -0.18
N ASP A 46 -0.13 10.78 -0.65
CA ASP A 46 -0.94 11.90 -1.13
C ASP A 46 -1.61 11.56 -2.46
N ARG A 47 -0.91 10.81 -3.34
CA ARG A 47 -1.47 10.34 -4.63
C ARG A 47 -2.58 9.31 -4.42
N VAL A 48 -2.38 8.35 -3.52
CA VAL A 48 -3.37 7.30 -3.20
C VAL A 48 -4.60 7.89 -2.51
N GLU A 49 -4.43 8.84 -1.59
CA GLU A 49 -5.55 9.52 -0.95
C GLU A 49 -6.41 10.25 -1.98
N ALA A 50 -5.78 11.02 -2.87
CA ALA A 50 -6.47 11.72 -3.96
C ALA A 50 -7.16 10.74 -4.91
N ALA A 51 -6.48 9.67 -5.32
CA ALA A 51 -7.04 8.65 -6.20
C ALA A 51 -8.27 7.98 -5.60
N ILE A 52 -8.19 7.49 -4.35
CA ILE A 52 -9.30 6.83 -3.66
C ILE A 52 -10.53 7.75 -3.61
N ARG A 53 -10.35 9.00 -3.17
CA ARG A 53 -11.47 9.97 -3.08
C ARG A 53 -12.12 10.25 -4.43
N ASN A 54 -11.34 10.30 -5.51
CA ASN A 54 -11.86 10.53 -6.86
C ASN A 54 -12.61 9.34 -7.46
N THR A 55 -12.54 8.15 -6.86
CA THR A 55 -13.34 6.98 -7.29
C THR A 55 -14.75 6.93 -6.68
N GLY A 56 -15.09 7.85 -5.77
CA GLY A 56 -16.31 7.77 -4.95
C GLY A 56 -16.17 6.85 -3.73
N SER A 57 -15.01 6.22 -3.55
CA SER A 57 -14.63 5.49 -2.34
C SER A 57 -14.19 6.45 -1.22
N TYR A 58 -14.20 5.99 0.03
CA TYR A 58 -13.68 6.78 1.16
C TYR A 58 -12.24 6.41 1.47
N TYR A 59 -11.43 7.40 1.85
CA TYR A 59 -10.11 7.14 2.41
C TYR A 59 -10.25 6.74 3.89
N PRO A 60 -9.75 5.56 4.33
CA PRO A 60 -9.94 5.10 5.70
C PRO A 60 -9.34 6.05 6.74
N LEU A 61 -10.05 6.30 7.85
CA LEU A 61 -9.58 7.14 8.95
C LEU A 61 -8.95 6.29 10.07
N GLY A 62 -8.06 6.90 10.86
CA GLY A 62 -7.39 6.26 11.98
C GLY A 62 -5.90 6.03 11.72
N ARG A 63 -5.32 5.05 12.39
CA ARG A 63 -3.89 4.75 12.25
C ARG A 63 -3.70 3.68 11.19
N LEU A 64 -3.17 4.11 10.05
CA LEU A 64 -2.86 3.29 8.89
C LEU A 64 -1.37 2.98 8.85
N THR A 65 -1.03 1.71 8.65
CA THR A 65 0.34 1.27 8.40
C THR A 65 0.38 0.52 7.08
N VAL A 66 1.30 0.91 6.22
CA VAL A 66 1.65 0.23 4.98
C VAL A 66 3.07 -0.31 5.14
N ASN A 67 3.22 -1.63 5.09
CA ASN A 67 4.50 -2.32 5.15
C ASN A 67 4.86 -2.89 3.78
N LEU A 68 6.10 -2.65 3.34
CA LEU A 68 6.63 -3.12 2.06
C LEU A 68 7.74 -4.15 2.32
N ALA A 69 7.40 -5.44 2.24
CA ALA A 69 8.34 -6.54 2.50
C ALA A 69 8.90 -7.12 1.19
N PRO A 70 10.18 -7.56 1.14
CA PRO A 70 11.10 -7.69 2.27
C PRO A 70 11.82 -6.37 2.59
N ALA A 71 11.91 -6.00 3.87
CA ALA A 71 12.26 -4.63 4.31
C ALA A 71 13.72 -4.21 4.08
N ASP A 72 14.59 -5.14 3.72
CA ASP A 72 16.00 -4.94 3.40
C ASP A 72 16.24 -4.46 1.96
N LEU A 73 15.25 -4.60 1.08
CA LEU A 73 15.33 -4.12 -0.30
C LEU A 73 14.79 -2.68 -0.41
N PRO A 74 15.46 -1.77 -1.14
CA PRO A 74 14.95 -0.43 -1.40
C PRO A 74 13.71 -0.49 -2.31
N LYS A 75 12.72 0.36 -2.03
CA LYS A 75 11.51 0.51 -2.86
C LYS A 75 11.57 1.87 -3.54
N GLU A 76 11.68 1.85 -4.86
CA GLU A 76 11.91 3.04 -5.67
C GLU A 76 10.80 3.26 -6.70
N GLY A 77 10.50 4.53 -6.97
CA GLY A 77 9.52 4.92 -7.99
C GLY A 77 8.06 4.92 -7.50
N ASN A 78 7.11 4.82 -8.43
CA ASN A 78 5.68 5.03 -8.17
C ASN A 78 4.80 3.78 -8.39
N ALA A 79 5.42 2.62 -8.66
CA ALA A 79 4.69 1.37 -8.91
C ALA A 79 3.85 0.87 -7.71
N PHE A 80 4.08 1.46 -6.53
CA PHE A 80 3.41 1.09 -5.28
C PHE A 80 2.05 1.77 -5.09
N ASP A 81 1.69 2.78 -5.88
CA ASP A 81 0.44 3.53 -5.68
C ASP A 81 -0.79 2.61 -5.78
N LEU A 82 -0.88 1.81 -6.84
CA LEU A 82 -1.99 0.89 -7.07
C LEU A 82 -2.10 -0.20 -5.98
N PRO A 83 -1.06 -0.99 -5.66
CA PRO A 83 -1.18 -2.03 -4.64
C PRO A 83 -1.49 -1.46 -3.25
N ILE A 84 -0.97 -0.27 -2.91
CA ILE A 84 -1.34 0.43 -1.66
C ILE A 84 -2.83 0.80 -1.67
N ALA A 85 -3.34 1.39 -2.75
CA ALA A 85 -4.75 1.76 -2.88
C ALA A 85 -5.68 0.54 -2.73
N ILE A 86 -5.36 -0.54 -3.44
CA ILE A 86 -6.11 -1.81 -3.37
C ILE A 86 -6.07 -2.39 -1.96
N GLY A 87 -4.91 -2.38 -1.30
CA GLY A 87 -4.76 -2.82 0.09
C GLY A 87 -5.66 -2.01 1.03
N LEU A 88 -5.63 -0.68 0.94
CA LEU A 88 -6.48 0.20 1.77
C LEU A 88 -7.97 -0.05 1.54
N LEU A 89 -8.41 -0.22 0.28
CA LEU A 89 -9.81 -0.50 -0.05
C LEU A 89 -10.24 -1.89 0.46
N ARG A 90 -9.39 -2.91 0.31
CA ARG A 90 -9.68 -4.27 0.78
C ARG A 90 -9.73 -4.34 2.30
N MET A 91 -8.76 -3.71 2.95
CA MET A 91 -8.66 -3.63 4.41
C MET A 91 -9.82 -2.83 5.02
N SER A 92 -10.40 -1.89 4.29
CA SER A 92 -11.57 -1.12 4.75
C SER A 92 -12.91 -1.75 4.35
N GLY A 93 -12.92 -2.90 3.67
CA GLY A 93 -14.14 -3.59 3.26
C GLY A 93 -14.90 -2.89 2.13
N GLN A 94 -14.24 -2.03 1.37
CA GLN A 94 -14.83 -1.34 0.22
C GLN A 94 -14.78 -2.17 -1.06
N ILE A 95 -13.85 -3.14 -1.13
CA ILE A 95 -13.78 -4.13 -2.21
C ILE A 95 -13.72 -5.54 -1.63
N TYR A 96 -14.35 -6.48 -2.33
CA TYR A 96 -14.38 -7.89 -1.96
C TYR A 96 -13.86 -8.72 -3.14
N THR A 97 -12.75 -9.41 -2.92
CA THR A 97 -12.15 -10.32 -3.88
C THR A 97 -11.26 -11.30 -3.12
N GLU A 98 -11.24 -12.55 -3.59
CA GLU A 98 -10.40 -13.63 -3.07
C GLU A 98 -9.08 -13.74 -3.85
N LYS A 99 -8.99 -13.08 -5.00
CA LYS A 99 -7.85 -13.21 -5.94
C LYS A 99 -6.58 -12.48 -5.50
N LEU A 100 -6.66 -11.58 -4.52
CA LEU A 100 -5.51 -10.76 -4.10
C LEU A 100 -4.36 -11.59 -3.52
N GLU A 101 -4.67 -12.77 -2.99
CA GLU A 101 -3.66 -13.69 -2.45
C GLU A 101 -3.08 -14.63 -3.53
N GLU A 102 -3.62 -14.61 -4.74
CA GLU A 102 -3.26 -15.51 -5.85
C GLU A 102 -2.46 -14.82 -6.96
N THR A 103 -2.19 -13.52 -6.83
CA THR A 103 -1.57 -12.67 -7.88
C THR A 103 -0.11 -12.40 -7.57
#